data_AF-K2FZF0-F1
#
_entry.id   AF-K2FZF0-F1
#
_cell.length_a   1.000
_cell.length_b   1.000
_cell.length_c   1.000
_cell.angle_alpha   90.00
_cell.angle_beta   90.00
_cell.angle_gamma   90.00
#
_symmetry.space_group_name_H-M   'P 1'
#
loop_
_entity.id
_entity.type
_entity.pdbx_description
1 polymer ?
#
loop_
_entity_poly.entity_id
_entity_poly.type
_entity_poly.pdbx_seq_one_letter_code
_entity_poly.pdbx_strand_id
1 'polypeptide(L)'
;MKFKTLILTGLASIAVTACTSAPKIPQLQVGVLQEVQNLEVVPATTNNKAKLTKFLDKCVIEFTGDIGNNRVIEQWSFKGMTLIDAGSATFQRDGTSTAQKFDLHDAGVQKNFVSLREHFAKDALTQCD
;
A
#
# COMPACT_ATOMS: atom_id res chain seq x y z
N MET A 1 -8.44 -65.32 -57.80
CA MET A 1 -8.41 -65.02 -56.34
C MET A 1 -8.13 -63.52 -56.20
N LYS A 2 -9.15 -62.67 -55.99
CA LYS A 2 -9.53 -61.99 -54.73
C LYS A 2 -8.35 -61.44 -53.90
N PHE A 3 -8.26 -60.11 -53.74
CA PHE A 3 -7.98 -59.29 -52.52
C PHE A 3 -7.98 -57.80 -52.94
N LYS A 4 -9.06 -57.05 -52.73
CA LYS A 4 -9.39 -56.14 -51.59
C LYS A 4 -8.62 -54.80 -51.57
N THR A 5 -9.38 -53.74 -51.86
CA THR A 5 -9.58 -52.49 -51.08
C THR A 5 -8.41 -51.90 -50.29
N LEU A 6 -8.04 -50.64 -50.55
CA LEU A 6 -8.17 -49.56 -49.55
C LEU A 6 -8.04 -48.15 -50.17
N ILE A 7 -9.07 -47.35 -49.93
CA ILE A 7 -9.09 -45.88 -50.02
C ILE A 7 -8.38 -45.35 -48.78
N LEU A 8 -7.50 -44.35 -48.90
CA LEU A 8 -7.18 -43.50 -47.75
C LEU A 8 -6.86 -42.05 -48.18
N THR A 9 -7.90 -41.23 -48.18
CA THR A 9 -7.84 -39.78 -48.15
C THR A 9 -7.22 -39.31 -46.83
N GLY A 10 -5.99 -38.78 -46.88
CA GLY A 10 -5.36 -38.11 -45.75
C GLY A 10 -5.86 -36.67 -45.62
N LEU A 11 -6.90 -36.45 -44.81
CA LEU A 11 -7.29 -35.13 -44.34
C LEU A 11 -6.35 -34.72 -43.20
N ALA A 12 -5.41 -33.82 -43.49
CA ALA A 12 -4.59 -33.17 -42.48
C ALA A 12 -5.45 -32.13 -41.74
N SER A 13 -5.93 -32.48 -40.55
CA SER A 13 -6.56 -31.55 -39.62
C SER A 13 -5.48 -30.71 -38.93
N ILE A 14 -5.28 -29.48 -39.41
CA ILE A 14 -4.50 -28.46 -38.70
C ILE A 14 -5.37 -27.97 -37.53
N ALA A 15 -5.22 -28.58 -36.37
CA ALA A 15 -5.79 -28.06 -35.13
C ALA A 15 -4.96 -26.83 -34.71
N VAL A 16 -5.44 -25.64 -35.09
CA VAL A 16 -4.91 -24.39 -34.55
C VAL A 16 -5.41 -24.26 -33.11
N THR A 17 -4.62 -24.69 -32.13
CA THR A 17 -4.90 -24.37 -30.73
C THR A 17 -4.64 -22.88 -30.54
N ALA A 18 -5.69 -22.08 -30.65
CA ALA A 18 -5.65 -20.69 -30.26
C ALA A 18 -5.46 -20.64 -28.73
N CYS A 19 -4.21 -20.45 -28.29
CA CYS A 19 -3.90 -20.09 -26.91
C CYS A 19 -4.46 -18.70 -26.65
N THR A 20 -5.70 -18.63 -26.19
CA THR A 20 -6.28 -17.41 -25.63
C THR A 20 -5.53 -17.08 -24.34
N SER A 21 -4.48 -16.26 -24.45
CA SER A 21 -3.90 -15.57 -23.30
C SER A 21 -4.94 -14.57 -22.80
N ALA A 22 -5.72 -14.95 -21.78
CA ALA A 22 -6.63 -14.02 -21.13
C ALA A 22 -5.82 -12.77 -20.71
N PRO A 23 -6.23 -11.55 -21.08
CA PRO A 23 -5.57 -10.35 -20.62
C PRO A 23 -5.59 -10.36 -19.08
N LYS A 24 -4.42 -10.30 -18.45
CA LYS A 24 -4.35 -10.00 -17.02
C LYS A 24 -4.89 -8.58 -16.86
N ILE A 25 -6.17 -8.46 -16.48
CA ILE A 25 -6.70 -7.20 -15.97
C ILE A 25 -5.81 -6.85 -14.77
N PRO A 26 -5.14 -5.68 -14.77
CA PRO A 26 -4.38 -5.24 -13.61
C PRO A 26 -5.34 -5.22 -12.41
N GLN A 27 -5.20 -6.18 -11.51
CA GLN A 27 -5.93 -6.11 -10.25
C GLN A 27 -5.34 -4.93 -9.50
N LEU A 28 -6.12 -3.86 -9.37
CA LEU A 28 -5.79 -2.69 -8.60
C LEU A 28 -5.64 -3.15 -7.15
N GLN A 29 -4.39 -3.29 -6.68
CA GLN A 29 -4.05 -3.70 -5.31
C GLN A 29 -4.27 -2.52 -4.35
N VAL A 30 -5.52 -2.07 -4.24
CA VAL A 30 -5.93 -1.05 -3.27
C VAL A 30 -6.22 -1.75 -1.95
N GLY A 31 -5.72 -1.21 -0.85
CA GLY A 31 -5.99 -1.76 0.48
C GLY A 31 -4.83 -1.63 1.45
N VAL A 32 -5.04 -2.17 2.65
CA VAL A 32 -4.04 -2.19 3.71
C VAL A 32 -2.91 -3.14 3.31
N LEU A 33 -1.69 -2.62 3.27
CA LEU A 33 -0.49 -3.40 2.97
C LEU A 33 0.11 -3.99 4.23
N GLN A 34 0.16 -3.21 5.31
CA GLN A 34 0.77 -3.62 6.57
C GLN A 34 0.26 -2.77 7.73
N GLU A 35 0.17 -3.37 8.92
CA GLU A 35 0.08 -2.66 10.20
C GLU A 35 1.28 -3.06 11.08
N VAL A 36 1.88 -2.08 11.74
CA VAL A 36 2.99 -2.24 12.68
C VAL A 36 2.66 -1.54 14.00
N GLN A 37 3.20 -2.02 15.12
CA GLN A 37 2.85 -1.55 16.47
C GLN A 37 4.12 -1.42 17.34
N ASN A 38 4.02 -0.69 18.46
CA ASN A 38 5.12 -0.48 19.41
C ASN A 38 6.36 0.18 18.75
N LEU A 39 6.10 1.23 17.99
CA LEU A 39 7.08 1.95 17.19
C LEU A 39 7.87 2.93 18.06
N GLU A 40 9.17 3.00 17.80
CA GLU A 40 10.02 4.07 18.30
C GLU A 40 9.90 5.28 17.37
N VAL A 41 9.20 6.32 17.83
CA VAL A 41 8.88 7.53 17.07
C VAL A 41 9.16 8.78 17.90
N VAL A 42 9.26 9.94 17.22
CA VAL A 42 9.48 11.25 17.86
C VAL A 42 8.33 12.19 17.50
N PRO A 43 7.67 12.82 18.50
CA PRO A 43 7.87 12.63 19.95
C PRO A 43 7.49 11.20 20.39
N ALA A 44 8.01 10.78 21.53
CA ALA A 44 7.73 9.46 22.08
C ALA A 44 6.22 9.30 22.38
N THR A 45 5.66 8.16 22.00
CA THR A 45 4.23 7.83 22.20
C THR A 45 4.08 6.45 22.82
N THR A 46 2.97 6.21 23.49
CA THR A 46 2.56 4.87 23.95
C THR A 46 1.36 4.37 23.14
N ASN A 47 1.04 3.07 23.26
CA ASN A 47 -0.08 2.42 22.55
C ASN A 47 -0.13 2.76 21.05
N ASN A 48 1.05 2.87 20.44
CA ASN A 48 1.17 3.41 19.11
C ASN A 48 1.15 2.30 18.05
N LYS A 49 0.64 2.66 16.88
CA LYS A 49 0.63 1.82 15.69
C LYS A 49 0.58 2.66 14.43
N ALA A 50 1.04 2.08 13.33
CA ALA A 50 0.96 2.69 12.01
C ALA A 50 0.43 1.69 10.98
N LYS A 51 -0.47 2.15 10.13
CA LYS A 51 -1.09 1.35 9.07
C LYS A 51 -0.74 1.95 7.72
N LEU A 52 -0.06 1.17 6.88
CA LEU A 52 0.27 1.51 5.50
C LEU A 52 -0.83 1.01 4.57
N THR A 53 -1.43 1.93 3.82
CA THR A 53 -2.53 1.64 2.88
C THR A 53 -2.17 2.14 1.50
N LYS A 54 -2.34 1.30 0.48
CA LYS A 54 -2.19 1.65 -0.92
C LYS A 54 -3.51 2.14 -1.51
N PHE A 55 -3.45 3.30 -2.15
CA PHE A 55 -4.50 3.84 -3.01
C PHE A 55 -4.03 3.81 -4.48
N LEU A 56 -4.88 4.27 -5.39
CA LEU A 56 -4.60 4.22 -6.83
C LEU A 56 -3.37 5.03 -7.24
N ASP A 57 -3.16 6.18 -6.61
CA ASP A 57 -2.17 7.19 -7.00
C ASP A 57 -1.11 7.48 -5.94
N LYS A 58 -1.25 6.91 -4.74
CA LYS A 58 -0.44 7.19 -3.56
C LYS A 58 -0.56 6.11 -2.50
N CYS A 59 0.32 6.16 -1.51
CA CYS A 59 0.13 5.48 -0.24
C CYS A 59 -0.23 6.47 0.87
N VAL A 60 -0.83 5.94 1.93
CA VAL A 60 -1.10 6.66 3.17
C VAL A 60 -0.60 5.83 4.33
N ILE A 61 0.20 6.45 5.20
CA ILE A 61 0.42 5.95 6.56
C ILE A 61 -0.55 6.66 7.47
N GLU A 62 -1.38 5.89 8.16
CA GLU A 62 -2.16 6.35 9.30
C GLU A 62 -1.44 5.92 10.56
N PHE A 63 -0.84 6.88 11.26
CA PHE A 63 -0.22 6.67 12.56
C PHE A 63 -1.23 7.03 13.65
N THR A 64 -1.18 6.28 14.74
CA THR A 64 -1.91 6.61 15.94
C THR A 64 -1.04 6.34 17.15
N GLY A 65 -1.10 7.18 18.17
CA GLY A 65 -0.37 6.99 19.43
C GLY A 65 -0.91 7.86 20.54
N ASP A 66 -0.52 7.59 21.77
CA ASP A 66 -0.90 8.38 22.93
C ASP A 66 0.29 9.26 23.38
N ILE A 67 0.03 10.55 23.61
CA ILE A 67 0.98 11.50 24.21
C ILE A 67 0.39 11.97 25.54
N GLY A 68 0.97 11.49 26.64
CA GLY A 68 0.39 11.69 27.97
C GLY A 68 -1.02 11.08 28.02
N ASN A 69 -2.03 11.94 28.20
CA ASN A 69 -3.44 11.52 28.25
C ASN A 69 -4.19 11.75 26.93
N ASN A 70 -3.52 12.26 25.89
CA ASN A 70 -4.12 12.65 24.63
C ASN A 70 -3.88 11.59 23.56
N ARG A 71 -4.88 11.38 22.70
CA ARG A 71 -4.78 10.50 21.55
C ARG A 71 -4.39 11.31 20.32
N VAL A 72 -3.34 10.91 19.62
CA VAL A 72 -2.90 11.53 18.37
C VAL A 72 -3.17 10.57 17.22
N ILE A 73 -3.69 11.13 16.13
CA ILE A 73 -3.82 10.47 14.84
C ILE A 73 -3.09 11.34 13.83
N GLU A 74 -2.19 10.75 13.05
CA GLU A 74 -1.50 11.43 11.96
C GLU A 74 -1.79 10.71 10.66
N GLN A 75 -1.90 11.46 9.57
CA GLN A 75 -1.96 10.92 8.23
C GLN A 75 -0.85 11.50 7.38
N TRP A 76 -0.18 10.62 6.66
CA TRP A 76 0.96 10.92 5.81
C TRP A 76 0.70 10.33 4.42
N SER A 77 0.38 11.18 3.45
CA SER A 77 0.14 10.76 2.07
C SER A 77 1.40 10.99 1.23
N PHE A 78 1.81 10.00 0.47
CA PHE A 78 3.09 10.04 -0.27
C PHE A 78 3.08 9.15 -1.51
N LYS A 79 4.05 9.36 -2.39
CA LYS A 79 4.38 8.49 -3.52
C LYS A 79 5.90 8.34 -3.60
N GLY A 80 6.39 7.11 -3.53
CA GLY A 80 7.81 6.81 -3.33
C GLY A 80 8.37 7.54 -2.10
N MET A 81 9.34 8.42 -2.32
CA MET A 81 9.93 9.27 -1.26
C MET A 81 9.25 10.63 -1.09
N THR A 82 8.32 10.98 -1.97
CA THR A 82 7.75 12.33 -2.01
C THR A 82 6.50 12.40 -1.14
N LEU A 83 6.55 13.21 -0.08
CA LEU A 83 5.35 13.61 0.67
C LEU A 83 4.44 14.50 -0.19
N ILE A 84 3.16 14.16 -0.21
CA ILE A 84 2.10 14.88 -0.94
C ILE A 84 1.27 15.70 0.05
N ASP A 85 0.92 15.12 1.19
CA ASP A 85 0.16 15.79 2.24
C ASP A 85 0.45 15.14 3.60
N ALA A 86 0.39 15.93 4.67
CA ALA A 86 0.53 15.40 6.02
C ALA A 86 -0.10 16.30 7.08
N GLY A 87 -0.55 15.70 8.17
CA GLY A 87 -1.08 16.43 9.31
C GLY A 87 -1.48 15.52 10.46
N SER A 88 -1.89 16.13 11.56
CA SER A 88 -2.31 15.42 12.77
C SER A 88 -3.59 15.97 13.33
N ALA A 89 -4.34 15.11 14.00
CA ALA A 89 -5.41 15.46 14.93
C ALA A 89 -5.07 14.92 16.32
N THR A 90 -5.19 15.78 17.33
CA THR A 90 -5.03 15.42 18.73
C THR A 90 -6.38 15.53 19.41
N PHE A 91 -6.77 14.47 20.11
CA PHE A 91 -7.99 14.35 20.87
C PHE A 91 -7.66 14.34 22.37
N GLN A 92 -8.21 15.32 23.07
CA GLN A 92 -8.05 15.46 24.51
C GLN A 92 -9.17 14.74 25.25
N ARG A 93 -8.94 14.39 26.52
CA ARG A 93 -9.95 13.68 27.33
C ARG A 93 -11.18 14.50 27.67
N ASP A 94 -11.06 15.83 27.64
CA ASP A 94 -12.18 16.75 27.86
C ASP A 94 -13.14 16.82 26.66
N GLY A 95 -12.87 16.04 25.61
CA GLY A 95 -13.68 15.98 24.39
C GLY A 95 -13.28 17.02 23.34
N THR A 96 -12.33 17.90 23.64
CA THR A 96 -11.80 18.84 22.65
C THR A 96 -10.84 18.17 21.69
N SER A 97 -10.75 18.70 20.47
CA SER A 97 -9.79 18.25 19.48
C SER A 97 -9.13 19.42 18.77
N THR A 98 -7.88 19.22 18.39
CA THR A 98 -7.10 20.17 17.59
C THR A 98 -6.57 19.43 16.37
N ALA A 99 -6.60 20.08 15.21
CA ALA A 99 -5.97 19.56 14.01
C ALA A 99 -4.97 20.56 13.46
N GLN A 100 -3.87 20.06 12.91
CA GLN A 100 -2.83 20.86 12.31
C GLN A 100 -2.35 20.20 11.02
N LYS A 101 -2.10 21.03 10.01
CA LYS A 101 -1.43 20.62 8.78
C LYS A 101 0.07 20.81 8.99
N PHE A 102 0.86 19.83 8.56
CA PHE A 102 2.31 19.94 8.65
C PHE A 102 2.87 20.77 7.49
N ASP A 103 3.92 21.52 7.76
CA ASP A 103 4.72 22.15 6.70
C ASP A 103 5.60 21.07 6.06
N LEU A 104 5.31 20.73 4.80
CA LEU A 104 6.05 19.68 4.09
C LEU A 104 7.48 20.12 3.73
N HIS A 105 7.83 21.39 3.83
CA HIS A 105 9.19 21.87 3.63
C HIS A 105 10.02 21.88 4.91
N ASP A 106 9.38 21.65 6.07
CA ASP A 106 10.08 21.54 7.34
C ASP A 106 10.94 20.28 7.40
N ALA A 107 12.21 20.45 7.79
CA ALA A 107 13.17 19.36 7.84
C ALA A 107 12.83 18.33 8.92
N GLY A 108 12.19 18.74 10.02
CA GLY A 108 11.70 17.86 11.07
C GLY A 108 10.56 16.98 10.58
N VAL A 109 9.58 17.57 9.88
CA VAL A 109 8.46 16.84 9.26
C VAL A 109 8.96 15.79 8.26
N GLN A 110 9.90 16.18 7.39
CA GLN A 110 10.51 15.25 6.42
C GLN A 110 11.23 14.10 7.12
N LYS A 111 12.03 14.40 8.16
CA LYS A 111 12.74 13.38 8.95
C LYS A 111 11.77 12.43 9.65
N ASN A 112 10.71 12.96 10.26
CA ASN A 112 9.72 12.15 10.96
C ASN A 112 8.99 11.21 10.00
N PHE A 113 8.61 11.69 8.80
CA PHE A 113 8.04 10.83 7.77
C PHE A 113 8.97 9.69 7.37
N VAL A 114 10.24 9.99 7.09
CA VAL A 114 11.21 8.94 6.70
C VAL A 114 11.35 7.91 7.81
N SER A 115 11.54 8.36 9.05
CA SER A 115 11.67 7.48 10.20
C SER A 115 10.42 6.62 10.43
N LEU A 116 9.22 7.20 10.31
CA LEU A 116 7.97 6.45 10.42
C LEU A 116 7.83 5.42 9.29
N ARG A 117 8.19 5.79 8.06
CA ARG A 117 8.12 4.90 6.88
C ARG A 117 9.05 3.70 7.01
N GLU A 118 10.22 3.86 7.64
CA GLU A 118 11.22 2.81 7.81
C GLU A 118 10.79 1.67 8.75
N HIS A 119 9.70 1.85 9.52
CA HIS A 119 9.12 0.77 10.32
C HIS A 119 8.35 -0.27 9.50
N PHE A 120 8.01 0.03 8.25
CA PHE A 120 7.32 -0.92 7.36
C PHE A 120 8.32 -1.82 6.61
N ALA A 121 7.86 -3.02 6.28
CA ALA A 121 8.65 -3.98 5.52
C ALA A 121 8.90 -3.46 4.10
N LYS A 122 10.08 -3.77 3.56
CA LYS A 122 10.52 -3.25 2.25
C LYS A 122 9.58 -3.66 1.11
N ASP A 123 9.03 -4.86 1.15
CA ASP A 123 8.07 -5.39 0.18
C ASP A 123 6.70 -4.71 0.23
N ALA A 124 6.28 -4.21 1.41
CA ALA A 124 5.12 -3.35 1.53
C ALA A 124 5.40 -1.97 0.93
N LEU A 125 6.59 -1.40 1.21
CA LEU A 125 6.97 -0.07 0.72
C LEU A 125 7.18 -0.01 -0.81
N THR A 126 7.69 -1.06 -1.46
CA THR A 126 7.84 -1.09 -2.93
C THR A 126 6.51 -1.01 -3.67
N GLN A 127 5.39 -1.28 -3.01
CA GLN A 127 4.07 -1.10 -3.61
C GLN A 127 3.63 0.37 -3.62
N CYS A 128 4.37 1.27 -2.95
CA CYS A 128 4.07 2.69 -2.82
C CYS A 128 4.90 3.60 -3.74
N ASP A 129 5.78 3.03 -4.57
CA ASP A 129 6.59 3.75 -5.55
C ASP A 129 5.79 4.18 -6.79
#